data_AF-A0AAV4Q5Q6-F1
#
_entry.id   AF-A0AAV4Q5Q6-F1
#
_cell.length_a   1.000
_cell.length_b   1.000
_cell.length_c   1.000
_cell.angle_alpha   90.00
_cell.angle_beta   90.00
_cell.angle_gamma   90.00
#
_symmetry.space_group_name_H-M   'P 1'
#
loop_
_entity.id
_entity.type
_entity.pdbx_description
1 polymer ?
#
loop_
_entity_poly.entity_id
_entity_poly.type
_entity_poly.pdbx_seq_one_letter_code
_entity_poly.pdbx_strand_id
1 'polypeptide(L)'
;MVLQGGMIQEKLTKSPVSAIRDIGHAVVQNGWFIEATLKSIGKTVFEENTVVVATRPFFVNHYDKEVYVAPDYFYSAQYGLVIHKSSAAKSCWDRKLRRIVATGLYEKVQT
;
A
#
# COMPACT_ATOMS: atom_id res chain seq x y z
N MET A 1 -11.74 2.00 -12.26
CA MET A 1 -10.60 2.39 -13.12
C MET A 1 -9.56 1.29 -13.00
N VAL A 2 -9.42 0.43 -14.00
CA VAL A 2 -8.46 -0.68 -14.00
C VAL A 2 -7.08 -0.06 -14.24
N LEU A 3 -6.27 0.08 -13.18
CA LEU A 3 -4.86 0.42 -13.35
C LEU A 3 -4.18 -0.80 -13.97
N GLN A 4 -3.94 -0.78 -15.28
CA GLN A 4 -3.17 -1.83 -15.95
C GLN A 4 -1.76 -1.91 -15.34
N GLY A 5 -1.40 -3.10 -14.83
CA GLY A 5 -0.20 -3.37 -14.03
C GLY A 5 1.15 -3.01 -14.68
N GLY A 6 1.19 -2.78 -16.00
CA GLY A 6 2.42 -2.40 -16.71
C GLY A 6 3.04 -1.08 -16.22
N MET A 7 2.22 -0.10 -15.81
CA MET A 7 2.72 1.18 -15.28
C MET A 7 3.39 1.06 -13.90
N ILE A 8 3.12 -0.01 -13.15
CA ILE A 8 3.70 -0.21 -11.81
C ILE A 8 5.04 -0.95 -11.93
N GLN A 9 5.15 -1.95 -12.80
CA GLN A 9 6.40 -2.68 -13.04
C GLN A 9 7.55 -1.75 -13.47
N GLU A 10 7.28 -0.81 -14.38
CA GLU A 10 8.26 0.19 -14.81
C GLU A 10 8.66 1.16 -13.67
N LYS A 11 7.71 1.51 -12.80
CA LYS A 11 7.99 2.37 -11.64
C LYS A 11 8.81 1.65 -10.57
N LEU A 12 8.55 0.36 -10.36
CA LEU A 12 9.31 -0.47 -9.42
C LEU A 12 10.76 -0.63 -9.89
N THR A 13 10.95 -1.03 -11.15
CA THR A 13 12.30 -1.21 -11.75
C THR A 13 13.10 0.09 -11.83
N LYS A 14 12.46 1.25 -11.99
CA LYS A 14 13.11 2.58 -12.01
C LYS A 14 13.18 3.25 -10.64
N SER A 15 12.81 2.57 -9.55
CA SER A 15 12.81 3.16 -8.21
C SER A 15 14.21 3.60 -7.77
N PRO A 16 14.37 4.76 -7.09
CA PRO A 16 15.63 5.17 -6.50
C PRO A 16 16.02 4.34 -5.26
N VAL A 17 15.07 3.61 -4.66
CA VAL A 17 15.28 2.75 -3.49
C VAL A 17 15.65 1.34 -3.94
N SER A 18 16.82 0.83 -3.54
CA SER A 18 17.36 -0.44 -4.05
C SER A 18 16.42 -1.62 -3.81
N ALA A 19 15.91 -1.79 -2.59
CA ALA A 19 15.01 -2.91 -2.25
C ALA A 19 13.73 -2.92 -3.12
N ILE A 20 13.19 -1.75 -3.46
CA ILE A 20 12.00 -1.62 -4.32
C ILE A 20 12.34 -1.97 -5.78
N ARG A 21 13.53 -1.59 -6.23
CA ARG A 21 14.04 -1.95 -7.55
C ARG A 21 14.33 -3.44 -7.68
N ASP A 22 14.87 -4.07 -6.64
CA ASP A 22 15.13 -5.51 -6.59
C ASP A 22 13.81 -6.29 -6.72
N ILE A 23 12.75 -5.85 -6.04
CA ILE A 23 11.38 -6.39 -6.20
C ILE A 23 10.89 -6.19 -7.64
N GLY A 24 11.08 -5.00 -8.22
CA GLY A 24 10.72 -4.71 -9.61
C GLY A 24 11.41 -5.65 -10.61
N HIS A 25 12.70 -5.91 -10.43
CA HIS A 25 13.45 -6.84 -11.26
C HIS A 25 12.97 -8.29 -11.06
N ALA A 26 12.72 -8.72 -9.83
CA ALA A 26 12.18 -10.06 -9.55
C ALA A 26 10.80 -10.27 -10.20
N VAL A 27 9.92 -9.27 -10.14
CA VAL A 27 8.61 -9.29 -10.82
C VAL A 27 8.76 -9.53 -12.32
N VAL A 28 9.68 -8.81 -12.98
CA VAL A 28 9.93 -8.95 -14.42
C VAL A 28 10.56 -10.30 -14.76
N GLN A 29 11.60 -10.69 -14.01
CA GLN A 29 12.36 -11.93 -14.27
C GLN A 29 11.50 -13.19 -14.10
N ASN A 30 10.58 -13.18 -13.14
CA ASN A 30 9.72 -14.33 -12.82
C ASN A 30 8.33 -14.24 -13.47
N GLY A 31 8.05 -13.22 -14.28
CA GLY A 31 6.77 -13.05 -14.95
C GLY A 31 5.58 -12.84 -14.00
N TRP A 32 5.81 -12.22 -12.84
CA TRP A 32 4.74 -11.97 -11.87
C TRP A 32 3.77 -10.89 -12.37
N PHE A 33 2.47 -11.15 -12.25
CA PHE A 33 1.41 -10.22 -12.63
C PHE A 33 0.98 -9.36 -11.43
N ILE A 34 0.86 -8.04 -11.64
CA ILE A 34 0.35 -7.11 -10.62
C ILE A 34 -1.06 -6.69 -11.04
N GLU A 35 -2.08 -7.38 -10.54
CA GLU A 35 -3.49 -6.97 -10.70
C GLU A 35 -4.01 -6.29 -9.43
N ALA A 36 -4.24 -4.98 -9.51
CA ALA A 36 -4.69 -4.14 -8.39
C ALA A 36 -6.22 -4.06 -8.25
N THR A 37 -6.94 -5.19 -8.32
CA THR A 37 -8.38 -5.19 -7.99
C THR A 37 -8.66 -6.00 -6.74
N LEU A 38 -9.59 -5.51 -5.91
CA LEU A 38 -10.00 -6.20 -4.69
C LEU A 38 -10.54 -7.62 -4.99
N LYS A 39 -11.21 -7.76 -6.14
CA LYS A 39 -11.73 -9.05 -6.65
C LYS A 39 -10.61 -10.01 -7.10
N SER A 40 -9.57 -9.53 -7.77
CA SER A 40 -8.44 -10.36 -8.18
C SER A 40 -7.63 -10.81 -6.97
N ILE A 41 -7.26 -9.89 -6.08
CA ILE A 41 -6.53 -10.21 -4.85
C ILE A 41 -7.30 -11.21 -3.98
N GLY A 42 -8.60 -11.00 -3.80
CA GLY A 42 -9.44 -11.89 -3.02
C GLY A 42 -9.55 -13.30 -3.57
N LYS A 43 -9.37 -13.51 -4.88
CA LYS A 43 -9.29 -14.85 -5.47
C LYS A 43 -7.88 -15.43 -5.33
N THR A 44 -6.87 -14.62 -5.67
CA THR A 44 -5.45 -15.03 -5.72
C THR A 44 -4.87 -15.36 -4.35
N VAL A 45 -5.37 -14.76 -3.26
CA VAL A 45 -4.88 -15.02 -1.90
C VAL A 45 -5.16 -16.45 -1.41
N PHE A 46 -6.09 -17.16 -2.06
CA PHE A 46 -6.43 -18.55 -1.76
C PHE A 46 -5.91 -19.55 -2.80
N GLU A 47 -5.15 -19.09 -3.79
CA GLU A 47 -4.52 -19.96 -4.79
C GLU A 47 -3.25 -20.60 -4.19
N GLU A 48 -3.05 -21.89 -4.45
CA GLU A 48 -1.86 -22.60 -3.96
C GLU A 48 -0.56 -21.97 -4.49
N ASN A 49 0.49 -22.00 -3.66
CA ASN A 49 1.83 -21.49 -3.99
C ASN A 49 1.89 -20.00 -4.38
N THR A 50 0.93 -19.19 -3.95
CA THR A 50 0.89 -17.76 -4.28
C THR A 50 1.11 -16.89 -3.04
N VAL A 51 1.95 -15.86 -3.17
CA VAL A 51 2.17 -14.83 -2.14
C VAL A 51 1.70 -13.49 -2.67
N VAL A 52 0.80 -12.84 -1.93
CA VAL A 52 0.29 -11.52 -2.30
C VAL A 52 0.98 -10.44 -1.47
N VAL A 53 1.48 -9.41 -2.16
CA VAL A 53 2.07 -8.23 -1.53
C VAL A 53 1.09 -7.06 -1.59
N ALA A 54 0.57 -6.65 -0.43
CA ALA A 54 -0.29 -5.46 -0.29
C ALA A 54 -0.09 -4.79 1.07
N THR A 55 -0.77 -3.66 1.31
CA THR A 55 -0.69 -2.98 2.62
C THR A 55 -1.38 -3.82 3.70
N ARG A 56 -0.79 -3.90 4.91
CA ARG A 56 -1.36 -4.67 6.03
C ARG A 56 -2.85 -4.37 6.29
N PRO A 57 -3.32 -3.10 6.29
CA PRO A 57 -4.74 -2.82 6.52
C PRO A 57 -5.68 -3.47 5.51
N PHE A 58 -5.23 -3.72 4.28
CA PHE A 58 -6.05 -4.40 3.28
C PHE A 58 -6.42 -5.83 3.76
N PHE A 59 -5.43 -6.61 4.21
CA PHE A 59 -5.69 -7.98 4.65
C PHE A 59 -6.42 -8.04 5.98
N VAL A 60 -6.06 -7.19 6.94
CA VAL A 60 -6.74 -7.14 8.25
C VAL A 60 -8.20 -6.71 8.10
N ASN A 61 -8.54 -5.79 7.19
CA ASN A 61 -9.92 -5.33 7.06
C ASN A 61 -10.82 -6.30 6.29
N HIS A 62 -10.25 -7.19 5.47
CA HIS A 62 -11.02 -8.02 4.53
C HIS A 62 -10.87 -9.53 4.77
N TYR A 63 -9.78 -9.98 5.39
CA TYR A 63 -9.39 -11.39 5.44
C TYR A 63 -8.69 -11.79 6.77
N ASP A 64 -8.80 -11.01 7.84
CA ASP A 64 -8.03 -11.18 9.11
C ASP A 64 -8.02 -12.62 9.67
N LYS A 65 -9.13 -13.33 9.51
CA LYS A 65 -9.31 -14.71 10.03
C LYS A 65 -8.97 -15.80 9.02
N GLU A 66 -8.76 -15.43 7.76
CA GLU A 66 -8.67 -16.35 6.63
C GLU A 66 -7.25 -16.41 6.05
N VAL A 67 -6.41 -15.41 6.29
CA VAL A 67 -5.05 -15.33 5.73
C VAL A 67 -4.01 -15.07 6.81
N TYR A 68 -2.83 -15.66 6.66
CA TYR A 68 -1.68 -15.32 7.48
C TYR A 68 -0.97 -14.09 6.91
N VAL A 69 -0.91 -13.02 7.69
CA VAL A 69 -0.14 -11.81 7.34
C VAL A 69 1.17 -11.83 8.10
N ALA A 70 2.29 -11.83 7.36
CA ALA A 70 3.61 -11.78 7.96
C ALA A 70 3.74 -10.55 8.91
N PRO A 71 4.40 -10.72 10.08
CA PRO A 71 4.54 -9.64 11.06
C PRO A 71 5.53 -8.56 10.62
N ASP A 72 6.48 -8.92 9.74
CA ASP A 72 7.52 -8.02 9.25
C ASP A 72 7.09 -7.27 7.98
N TYR A 73 7.51 -6.01 7.86
CA TYR A 73 7.23 -5.15 6.70
C TYR A 73 8.53 -4.60 6.12
N PHE A 74 8.68 -4.68 4.80
CA PHE A 74 9.81 -4.05 4.09
C PHE A 74 9.52 -2.59 3.69
N TYR A 75 8.29 -2.09 3.90
CA TYR A 75 7.90 -0.72 3.60
C TYR A 75 6.73 -0.25 4.48
N SER A 76 6.77 1.01 4.94
CA SER A 76 5.67 1.66 5.64
C SER A 76 5.02 2.70 4.72
N ALA A 77 3.73 2.51 4.41
CA ALA A 77 2.97 3.47 3.63
C ALA A 77 2.53 4.64 4.51
N GLN A 78 2.97 5.86 4.16
CA GLN A 78 2.50 7.09 4.81
C GLN A 78 1.28 7.62 4.07
N TYR A 79 0.18 7.84 4.80
CA TYR A 79 -1.01 8.51 4.29
C TYR A 79 -0.91 10.00 4.59
N GLY A 80 -1.10 10.83 3.56
CA GLY A 80 -1.02 12.29 3.66
C GLY A 80 -2.23 12.97 3.06
N LEU A 81 -2.52 14.18 3.53
CA LEU A 81 -3.48 15.07 2.88
C LEU A 81 -2.81 15.74 1.68
N VAL A 82 -3.37 15.56 0.49
CA VAL A 82 -2.91 16.23 -0.73
C VAL A 82 -3.71 17.52 -0.91
N ILE A 83 -3.02 18.65 -0.89
CA ILE A 83 -3.59 19.98 -1.08
C ILE A 83 -2.78 20.78 -2.10
N HIS A 84 -3.45 21.65 -2.84
CA HIS A 84 -2.79 22.49 -3.83
C HIS A 84 -1.77 23.44 -3.17
N LYS A 85 -0.61 23.67 -3.82
CA LYS A 85 0.49 24.48 -3.25
C LYS A 85 0.07 25.91 -2.88
N SER A 86 -0.86 26.50 -3.64
CA SER A 86 -1.39 27.85 -3.37
C SER A 86 -2.57 27.89 -2.40
N SER A 87 -2.96 26.75 -1.79
CA SER A 87 -4.11 26.72 -0.90
C SER A 87 -3.84 27.52 0.38
N ALA A 88 -4.61 28.59 0.60
CA ALA A 88 -4.59 29.35 1.85
C ALA A 88 -4.95 28.49 3.08
N ALA A 89 -5.62 27.35 2.87
CA ALA A 89 -6.03 26.45 3.94
C ALA A 89 -4.92 25.49 4.42
N LYS A 90 -3.72 25.52 3.82
CA LYS A 90 -2.61 24.61 4.19
C LYS A 90 -2.32 24.61 5.68
N SER A 91 -2.15 25.79 6.27
CA SER A 91 -1.81 25.94 7.69
C SER A 91 -2.91 25.40 8.62
N CYS A 92 -4.18 25.52 8.21
CA CYS A 92 -5.32 24.98 8.94
C CYS A 92 -5.31 23.44 8.93
N TRP A 93 -5.12 22.84 7.75
CA TRP A 93 -5.06 21.39 7.60
C TRP A 93 -3.86 20.77 8.31
N ASP A 94 -2.68 21.38 8.21
CA ASP A 94 -1.48 20.92 8.92
C ASP A 94 -1.70 20.89 10.43
N ARG A 95 -2.34 21.93 11.00
CA ARG A 95 -2.64 22.01 12.44
C ARG A 95 -3.62 20.92 12.88
N LYS A 96 -4.66 20.65 12.07
CA LYS A 96 -5.63 19.58 12.34
C LYS A 96 -4.97 18.20 12.28
N LEU A 97 -4.16 17.95 11.25
CA LEU A 97 -3.43 16.69 11.11
C LEU A 97 -2.49 16.46 12.30
N ARG A 98 -1.72 17.48 12.70
CA ARG A 98 -0.86 17.39 13.90
C ARG A 98 -1.63 17.05 15.16
N ARG A 99 -2.84 17.61 15.35
CA ARG A 99 -3.70 17.26 16.49
C ARG A 99 -4.16 15.81 16.46
N ILE A 100 -4.58 15.31 15.29
CA ILE A 100 -4.98 13.91 15.13
C ILE A 100 -3.83 12.96 15.48
N VAL A 101 -2.62 13.27 14.98
CA VAL A 101 -1.43 12.46 15.26
C VAL A 101 -1.02 12.55 16.74
N ALA A 102 -0.93 13.77 17.30
CA ALA A 102 -0.45 13.98 18.67
C ALA A 102 -1.37 13.40 19.76
N THR A 103 -2.65 13.23 19.47
CA THR A 103 -3.64 12.68 20.41
C THR A 103 -3.73 11.16 20.37
N GLY A 104 -3.02 10.49 19.45
CA GLY A 104 -3.24 9.08 19.16
C GLY A 104 -4.67 8.79 18.67
N LEU A 105 -5.44 9.82 18.28
CA LEU A 105 -6.82 9.65 17.82
C LEU A 105 -6.89 8.70 16.63
N TYR A 106 -5.85 8.67 15.80
CA TYR A 106 -5.75 7.74 14.68
C TYR A 106 -5.80 6.27 15.12
N GLU A 107 -5.10 5.91 16.20
CA GLU A 107 -5.08 4.55 16.75
C GLU A 107 -6.44 4.18 17.36
N LYS A 108 -7.14 5.16 17.97
CA LYS A 108 -8.47 4.96 18.58
C LYS A 108 -9.62 4.79 17.59
N VAL A 109 -9.45 5.19 16.33
CA VAL A 109 -10.48 5.04 15.28
C VAL A 109 -10.34 3.71 14.53
N GLN A 110 -9.21 3.00 14.70
CA GLN A 110 -8.98 1.68 14.10
C GLN A 110 -9.52 0.52 14.95
N THR A 111 -9.88 0.78 16.22
CA THR A 111 -10.58 -0.14 17.13
C THR A 111 -12.08 0.07 17.07
#